data_AF-A0A377GYA7-F1
#
_entry.id   AF-A0A377GYA7-F1
#
_cell.length_a   1.000
_cell.length_b   1.000
_cell.length_c   1.000
_cell.angle_alpha   90.00
_cell.angle_beta   90.00
_cell.angle_gamma   90.00
#
_symmetry.space_group_name_H-M   'P 1'
#
loop_
_entity.id
_entity.type
_entity.pdbx_description
1 polymer ?
#
loop_
_entity_poly.entity_id
_entity_poly.type
_entity_poly.pdbx_seq_one_letter_code
_entity_poly.pdbx_strand_id
1 'polypeptide(L)'
;MKRFSILVQLRFIYIYIVMYLVIGLLYESYLKKIGFYLFIDTYLGKSIFIILMLTITNIYSFFIKCKRKKMVYNTRVFFLLILSISVVLLYFMHILDIPFKEELGNKDNVKKAIELIFYEKKFGLIMTFLFSLMITKIKFLYIYLTLYVLVFISLFFIAAKGTRKMITNIIRARRLKKRMEQERKALQEQIRLMEIIEEKEKQKREEIKNDIGI
;
A
#
# COMPACT_ATOMS: atom_id res chain seq x y z
N MET A 1 15.84 -8.86 39.07
CA MET A 1 14.79 -9.07 38.03
C MET A 1 14.24 -7.72 37.60
N LYS A 2 14.51 -7.26 36.36
CA LYS A 2 13.92 -6.02 35.84
C LYS A 2 12.40 -6.18 35.81
N ARG A 3 11.66 -5.34 36.54
CA ARG A 3 10.20 -5.29 36.47
C ARG A 3 9.82 -4.94 35.04
N PHE A 4 9.47 -5.95 34.24
CA PHE A 4 8.90 -5.72 32.92
C PHE A 4 7.64 -4.89 33.13
N SER A 5 7.61 -3.69 32.53
CA SER A 5 6.42 -2.85 32.56
C SER A 5 5.23 -3.67 32.05
N ILE A 6 4.09 -3.62 32.75
CA ILE A 6 2.84 -4.33 32.43
C ILE A 6 2.46 -4.19 30.93
N LEU A 7 2.76 -3.02 30.36
CA LEU A 7 2.57 -2.71 28.94
C LEU A 7 3.39 -3.59 27.97
N VAL A 8 4.54 -4.09 28.39
CA VAL A 8 5.38 -5.00 27.61
C VAL A 8 4.81 -6.42 27.69
N GLN A 9 4.35 -6.84 28.86
CA GLN A 9 3.72 -8.16 29.06
C GLN A 9 2.44 -8.30 28.23
N LEU A 10 1.57 -7.28 28.21
CA LEU A 10 0.34 -7.28 27.38
C LEU A 10 0.62 -7.44 25.87
N ARG A 11 1.73 -6.90 25.37
CA ARG A 11 2.11 -7.04 23.95
C ARG A 11 2.49 -8.48 23.61
N PHE A 12 3.26 -9.12 24.48
CA PHE A 12 3.64 -10.51 24.30
C PHE A 12 2.44 -11.45 24.42
N ILE A 13 1.54 -11.18 25.37
CA ILE A 13 0.26 -11.92 25.50
C ILE A 13 -0.55 -11.84 24.20
N TYR A 14 -0.69 -10.64 23.61
CA TYR A 14 -1.38 -10.48 22.33
C TYR A 14 -0.74 -11.33 21.20
N ILE A 15 0.59 -11.27 21.07
CA ILE A 15 1.31 -12.06 20.05
C ILE A 15 1.11 -13.56 20.29
N TYR A 16 1.18 -14.02 21.54
CA TYR A 16 0.93 -15.41 21.90
C TYR A 16 -0.49 -15.86 21.55
N ILE A 17 -1.50 -15.04 21.82
CA ILE A 17 -2.89 -15.35 21.46
C ILE A 17 -3.05 -15.46 19.94
N VAL A 18 -2.45 -14.54 19.17
CA VAL A 18 -2.49 -14.60 17.70
C VAL A 18 -1.80 -15.86 17.18
N MET A 19 -0.62 -16.21 17.70
CA MET A 19 0.06 -17.45 17.33
C MET A 19 -0.77 -18.69 17.69
N TYR A 20 -1.39 -18.71 18.87
CA TYR A 20 -2.25 -19.81 19.31
C TYR A 20 -3.48 -19.99 18.41
N LEU A 21 -4.09 -18.88 17.96
CA LEU A 21 -5.19 -18.91 16.99
C LEU A 21 -4.76 -19.44 15.61
N VAL A 22 -3.59 -19.01 15.12
CA VAL A 22 -3.05 -19.47 13.82
C VAL A 22 -2.69 -20.96 13.88
N ILE A 23 -2.01 -21.39 14.95
CA ILE A 23 -1.62 -22.80 15.14
C ILE A 23 -2.86 -23.66 15.36
N GLY A 24 -3.83 -23.19 16.15
CA GLY A 24 -5.06 -23.92 16.42
C GLY A 24 -6.01 -24.02 15.22
N LEU A 25 -5.85 -23.18 14.19
CA LEU A 25 -6.48 -23.35 12.88
C LEU A 25 -5.92 -24.56 12.11
N LEU A 26 -4.62 -24.87 12.28
CA LEU A 26 -3.92 -25.94 11.57
C LEU A 26 -3.93 -27.29 12.33
N TYR A 27 -3.85 -27.24 13.66
CA TYR A 27 -3.74 -28.42 14.51
C TYR A 27 -4.99 -28.64 15.39
N GLU A 28 -5.18 -29.87 15.85
CA GLU A 28 -6.24 -30.20 16.82
C GLU A 28 -5.98 -29.57 18.19
N SER A 29 -6.47 -28.36 18.36
CA SER A 29 -6.40 -27.60 19.62
C SER A 29 -7.66 -27.76 20.46
N TYR A 30 -7.58 -27.44 21.74
CA TYR A 30 -8.73 -27.42 22.67
C TYR A 30 -9.87 -26.51 22.16
N LEU A 31 -9.54 -25.40 21.50
CA LEU A 31 -10.49 -24.51 20.85
C LEU A 31 -11.31 -25.22 19.74
N LYS A 32 -10.72 -26.18 19.03
CA LYS A 32 -11.42 -26.99 18.02
C LYS A 32 -12.41 -27.95 18.67
N LYS A 33 -12.07 -28.51 19.82
CA LYS A 33 -12.96 -29.39 20.61
C LYS A 33 -14.20 -28.65 21.15
N ILE A 34 -14.06 -27.36 21.48
CA ILE A 34 -15.19 -26.51 21.92
C ILE A 34 -16.04 -26.01 20.73
N GLY A 35 -15.63 -26.27 19.48
CA GLY A 35 -16.36 -25.82 18.28
C GLY A 35 -16.13 -24.35 17.93
N PHE A 36 -15.14 -23.68 18.54
CA PHE A 36 -14.83 -22.27 18.30
C PHE A 36 -14.47 -21.99 16.83
N TYR A 37 -13.71 -22.88 16.19
CA TYR A 37 -13.37 -22.72 14.77
C TYR A 37 -14.55 -22.95 13.84
N LEU A 38 -15.50 -23.82 14.19
CA LEU A 38 -16.73 -24.01 13.42
C LEU A 38 -17.59 -22.74 13.47
N PHE A 39 -17.68 -22.13 14.65
CA PHE A 39 -18.33 -20.83 14.82
C PHE A 39 -17.64 -19.76 13.95
N ILE A 40 -16.32 -19.62 14.07
CA ILE A 40 -15.55 -18.67 13.27
C ILE A 40 -15.77 -18.88 11.77
N ASP A 41 -15.71 -20.11 11.28
CA ASP A 41 -15.87 -20.43 9.87
C ASP A 41 -17.29 -20.09 9.38
N THR A 42 -18.31 -20.32 10.21
CA THR A 42 -19.70 -19.98 9.85
C THR A 42 -19.92 -18.46 9.77
N TYR A 43 -19.42 -17.70 10.76
CA TYR A 43 -19.70 -16.26 10.86
C TYR A 43 -18.76 -15.40 10.02
N LEU A 44 -17.48 -15.76 9.94
CA LEU A 44 -16.46 -15.03 9.21
C LEU A 44 -16.13 -15.72 7.87
N GLY A 45 -16.14 -17.05 7.80
CA GLY A 45 -15.74 -17.80 6.61
C GLY A 45 -14.40 -17.31 6.07
N LYS A 46 -14.28 -17.17 4.75
CA LYS A 46 -13.04 -16.65 4.12
C LYS A 46 -12.63 -15.25 4.57
N SER A 47 -13.52 -14.45 5.15
CA SER A 47 -13.16 -13.12 5.67
C SER A 47 -12.22 -13.18 6.88
N ILE A 48 -12.08 -14.35 7.54
CA ILE A 48 -11.08 -14.52 8.59
C ILE A 48 -9.67 -14.24 8.10
N PHE A 49 -9.36 -14.56 6.84
CA PHE A 49 -8.03 -14.32 6.29
C PHE A 49 -7.68 -12.83 6.26
N ILE A 50 -8.65 -11.99 5.93
CA ILE A 50 -8.48 -10.53 5.93
C ILE A 50 -8.20 -10.02 7.35
N ILE A 51 -8.95 -10.52 8.33
CA ILE A 51 -8.78 -10.17 9.74
C ILE A 51 -7.42 -10.64 10.25
N LEU A 52 -7.02 -11.85 9.91
CA LEU A 52 -5.76 -12.46 10.34
C LEU A 52 -4.54 -11.76 9.72
N MET A 53 -4.63 -11.38 8.43
CA MET A 53 -3.61 -10.55 7.79
C MET A 53 -3.47 -9.20 8.51
N LEU A 54 -4.58 -8.62 8.95
CA LEU A 54 -4.57 -7.36 9.69
C LEU A 54 -3.96 -7.50 11.10
N THR A 55 -4.32 -8.54 11.85
CA THR A 55 -3.78 -8.75 13.20
C THR A 55 -2.27 -8.96 13.15
N ILE A 56 -1.77 -9.73 12.18
CA ILE A 56 -0.34 -9.90 11.93
C ILE A 56 0.31 -8.55 11.59
N THR A 57 -0.29 -7.78 10.68
CA THR A 57 0.22 -6.45 10.33
C THR A 57 0.25 -5.52 11.54
N ASN A 58 -0.73 -5.62 12.44
CA ASN A 58 -0.79 -4.79 13.65
C ASN A 58 0.32 -5.13 14.67
N ILE A 59 0.83 -6.36 14.69
CA ILE A 59 1.97 -6.75 15.54
C ILE A 59 3.16 -5.81 15.34
N TYR A 60 3.44 -5.40 14.09
CA TYR A 60 4.53 -4.49 13.78
C TYR A 60 4.40 -3.12 14.48
N SER A 61 3.18 -2.66 14.74
CA SER A 61 2.92 -1.40 15.45
C SER A 61 3.51 -1.38 16.86
N PHE A 62 3.63 -2.55 17.51
CA PHE A 62 4.18 -2.65 18.87
C PHE A 62 5.69 -2.42 18.93
N PHE A 63 6.41 -2.63 17.83
CA PHE A 63 7.86 -2.46 17.75
C PHE A 63 8.27 -1.00 17.43
N ILE A 64 7.33 -0.15 17.04
CA ILE A 64 7.61 1.25 16.71
C ILE A 64 7.70 2.09 17.99
N LYS A 65 8.93 2.50 18.35
CA LYS A 65 9.18 3.35 19.53
C LYS A 65 8.64 4.78 19.39
N CYS A 66 8.72 5.37 18.20
CA CYS A 66 8.34 6.78 17.97
C CYS A 66 6.82 6.94 17.80
N LYS A 67 6.17 7.74 18.66
CA LYS A 67 4.71 8.00 18.63
C LYS A 67 4.23 8.47 17.25
N ARG A 68 4.94 9.40 16.61
CA ARG A 68 4.56 9.95 15.29
C ARG A 68 4.60 8.89 14.19
N LYS A 69 5.66 8.06 14.16
CA LYS A 69 5.79 6.96 13.19
C LYS A 69 4.72 5.89 13.43
N LYS A 70 4.39 5.60 14.69
CA LYS A 70 3.36 4.63 15.08
C LYS A 70 1.98 5.09 14.64
N MET A 71 1.65 6.38 14.83
CA MET A 71 0.38 6.95 14.36
C MET A 71 0.24 6.80 12.84
N VAL A 72 1.25 7.21 12.08
CA VAL A 72 1.24 7.06 10.61
C VAL A 72 1.10 5.60 10.18
N TYR A 73 1.75 4.67 10.89
CA TYR A 73 1.60 3.24 10.62
C TYR A 73 0.17 2.76 10.86
N ASN A 74 -0.41 3.05 12.02
CA ASN A 74 -1.78 2.66 12.35
C ASN A 74 -2.79 3.23 11.36
N THR A 75 -2.63 4.50 10.97
CA THR A 75 -3.47 5.13 9.93
C THR A 75 -3.36 4.38 8.61
N ARG A 76 -2.17 3.93 8.19
CA ARG A 76 -2.01 3.15 6.96
C ARG A 76 -2.65 1.78 7.05
N VAL A 77 -2.50 1.07 8.17
CA VAL A 77 -3.13 -0.24 8.38
C VAL A 77 -4.65 -0.09 8.37
N PHE A 78 -5.19 0.98 8.95
CA PHE A 78 -6.62 1.31 8.89
C PHE A 78 -7.11 1.56 7.45
N PHE A 79 -6.40 2.37 6.67
CA PHE A 79 -6.76 2.58 5.26
C PHE A 79 -6.55 1.31 4.41
N LEU A 80 -5.61 0.44 4.77
CA LEU A 80 -5.44 -0.86 4.11
C LEU A 80 -6.63 -1.79 4.38
N LEU A 81 -7.21 -1.75 5.58
CA LEU A 81 -8.46 -2.45 5.90
C LEU A 81 -9.64 -1.91 5.09
N ILE A 82 -9.79 -0.58 5.04
CA ILE A 82 -10.87 0.03 4.26
C ILE A 82 -10.72 -0.36 2.78
N LEU A 83 -9.50 -0.32 2.26
CA LEU A 83 -9.20 -0.72 0.89
C LEU A 83 -9.57 -2.19 0.64
N SER A 84 -9.14 -3.11 1.51
CA SER A 84 -9.41 -4.54 1.32
C SER A 84 -10.90 -4.84 1.34
N ILE A 85 -11.66 -4.27 2.28
CA ILE A 85 -13.12 -4.42 2.33
C ILE A 85 -13.75 -3.83 1.08
N SER A 86 -13.36 -2.62 0.67
CA SER A 86 -13.95 -1.95 -0.49
C SER A 86 -13.72 -2.73 -1.78
N VAL A 87 -12.52 -3.30 -1.96
CA VAL A 87 -12.20 -4.16 -3.11
C VAL A 87 -13.01 -5.45 -3.09
N VAL A 88 -13.19 -6.08 -1.93
CA VAL A 88 -14.02 -7.29 -1.80
C VAL A 88 -15.48 -7.01 -2.13
N LEU A 89 -16.03 -5.88 -1.66
CA LEU A 89 -17.40 -5.48 -1.98
C LEU A 89 -17.56 -5.17 -3.48
N LEU A 90 -16.61 -4.45 -4.09
CA LEU A 90 -16.60 -4.22 -5.54
C LEU A 90 -16.52 -5.54 -6.33
N TYR A 91 -15.73 -6.50 -5.85
CA TYR A 91 -15.64 -7.83 -6.45
C TYR A 91 -16.98 -8.58 -6.42
N PHE A 92 -17.74 -8.47 -5.31
CA PHE A 92 -19.09 -9.04 -5.26
C PHE A 92 -20.05 -8.36 -6.24
N MET A 93 -20.02 -7.02 -6.30
CA MET A 93 -20.87 -6.29 -7.24
C MET A 93 -20.57 -6.66 -8.70
N HIS A 94 -19.29 -6.89 -9.03
CA HIS A 94 -18.86 -7.34 -10.34
C HIS A 94 -19.34 -8.77 -10.65
N ILE A 95 -19.21 -9.72 -9.71
CA ILE A 95 -19.67 -11.10 -9.98
C ILE A 95 -21.21 -11.19 -10.10
N LEU A 96 -21.92 -10.35 -9.37
CA LEU A 96 -23.39 -10.31 -9.40
C LEU A 96 -23.93 -9.52 -10.59
N ASP A 97 -23.06 -9.05 -11.50
CA ASP A 97 -23.39 -8.22 -12.66
C ASP A 97 -24.32 -7.05 -12.29
N ILE A 98 -24.08 -6.43 -11.13
CA ILE A 98 -24.93 -5.34 -10.64
C ILE A 98 -24.66 -4.10 -11.50
N PRO A 99 -25.68 -3.59 -12.21
CA PRO A 99 -25.48 -2.47 -13.12
C PRO A 99 -25.14 -1.19 -12.36
N PHE A 100 -24.30 -0.35 -12.98
CA PHE A 100 -24.02 1.01 -12.51
C PHE A 100 -25.20 1.94 -12.85
N LYS A 101 -26.34 1.73 -12.19
CA LYS A 101 -27.58 2.49 -12.37
C LYS A 101 -28.19 2.89 -11.04
N GLU A 102 -29.09 3.86 -11.08
CA GLU A 102 -29.87 4.28 -9.91
C GLU A 102 -31.02 3.31 -9.60
N GLU A 103 -30.68 2.04 -9.40
CA GLU A 103 -31.65 0.99 -9.07
C GLU A 103 -31.41 0.50 -7.63
N LEU A 104 -32.49 0.09 -6.98
CA LEU A 104 -32.45 -0.59 -5.68
C LEU A 104 -32.41 -2.10 -5.90
N GLY A 105 -31.86 -2.82 -4.91
CA GLY A 105 -31.85 -4.27 -4.92
C GLY A 105 -33.25 -4.87 -4.95
N ASN A 106 -33.61 -5.48 -6.09
CA ASN A 106 -34.78 -6.36 -6.15
C ASN A 106 -34.59 -7.59 -5.25
N LYS A 107 -35.69 -8.16 -4.75
CA LYS A 107 -35.66 -9.35 -3.86
C LYS A 107 -34.87 -10.51 -4.47
N ASP A 108 -34.93 -10.68 -5.79
CA ASP A 108 -34.19 -11.73 -6.50
C ASP A 108 -32.68 -11.46 -6.55
N ASN A 109 -32.27 -10.20 -6.70
CA ASN A 109 -30.85 -9.82 -6.66
C ASN A 109 -30.25 -10.04 -5.26
N VAL A 110 -31.03 -9.78 -4.21
CA VAL A 110 -30.63 -10.04 -2.82
C VAL A 110 -30.48 -11.53 -2.56
N LYS A 111 -31.42 -12.36 -3.03
CA LYS A 111 -31.33 -13.82 -2.92
C LYS A 111 -30.08 -14.36 -3.64
N LYS A 112 -29.87 -13.95 -4.89
CA LYS A 112 -28.66 -14.31 -5.67
C LYS A 112 -27.38 -13.86 -4.97
N ALA A 113 -27.37 -12.67 -4.38
CA ALA A 113 -26.21 -12.17 -3.62
C ALA A 113 -25.91 -13.04 -2.39
N ILE A 114 -26.94 -13.43 -1.63
CA ILE A 114 -26.79 -14.31 -0.47
C ILE A 114 -26.28 -15.69 -0.91
N GLU A 115 -26.88 -16.26 -1.95
CA GLU A 115 -26.49 -17.56 -2.49
C GLU A 115 -25.02 -17.57 -2.92
N LEU A 116 -24.62 -16.58 -3.70
CA LEU A 116 -23.27 -16.49 -4.26
C LEU A 116 -22.22 -16.18 -3.19
N ILE A 117 -22.49 -15.25 -2.26
CA ILE A 117 -21.51 -14.83 -1.24
C ILE A 117 -21.37 -15.90 -0.16
N PHE A 118 -22.48 -16.41 0.37
CA PHE A 118 -22.48 -17.33 1.51
C PHE A 118 -22.20 -18.78 1.09
N TYR A 119 -22.86 -19.29 0.04
CA TYR A 119 -22.73 -20.70 -0.34
C TYR A 119 -21.59 -20.94 -1.32
N GLU A 120 -21.54 -20.17 -2.42
CA GLU A 120 -20.55 -20.42 -3.48
C GLU A 120 -19.15 -19.92 -3.09
N LYS A 121 -19.05 -18.65 -2.68
CA LYS A 121 -17.77 -18.05 -2.32
C LYS A 121 -17.36 -18.32 -0.87
N LYS A 122 -18.26 -18.83 -0.02
CA LYS A 122 -18.02 -19.15 1.40
C LYS A 122 -17.49 -17.96 2.21
N PHE A 123 -18.00 -16.77 1.94
CA PHE A 123 -17.83 -15.64 2.84
C PHE A 123 -18.82 -15.78 4.00
N GLY A 124 -18.36 -15.50 5.21
CA GLY A 124 -19.17 -15.73 6.40
C GLY A 124 -20.46 -14.89 6.46
N LEU A 125 -21.31 -15.27 7.40
CA LEU A 125 -22.62 -14.67 7.61
C LEU A 125 -22.57 -13.14 7.80
N ILE A 126 -21.56 -12.64 8.52
CA ILE A 126 -21.40 -11.20 8.78
C ILE A 126 -21.22 -10.40 7.49
N MET A 127 -20.33 -10.85 6.60
CA MET A 127 -20.07 -10.17 5.33
C MET A 127 -21.27 -10.22 4.41
N THR A 128 -21.95 -11.37 4.35
CA THR A 128 -23.17 -11.56 3.57
C THR A 128 -24.28 -10.63 4.04
N PHE A 129 -24.46 -10.51 5.35
CA PHE A 129 -25.46 -9.63 5.96
C PHE A 129 -25.18 -8.14 5.71
N LEU A 130 -23.92 -7.71 5.85
CA LEU A 130 -23.54 -6.32 5.55
C LEU A 130 -23.80 -5.98 4.09
N PHE A 131 -23.44 -6.88 3.17
CA PHE A 131 -23.65 -6.64 1.75
C PHE A 131 -25.13 -6.65 1.35
N SER A 132 -25.95 -7.54 1.91
CA SER A 132 -27.39 -7.56 1.65
C SER A 132 -28.08 -6.29 2.17
N LEU A 133 -27.66 -5.77 3.32
CA LEU A 133 -28.10 -4.47 3.84
C LEU A 133 -27.73 -3.31 2.90
N MET A 134 -26.53 -3.32 2.33
CA MET A 134 -26.12 -2.29 1.38
C MET A 134 -27.00 -2.30 0.12
N ILE A 135 -27.19 -3.48 -0.49
CA ILE A 135 -28.00 -3.65 -1.72
C ILE A 135 -29.46 -3.26 -1.51
N THR A 136 -30.02 -3.57 -0.33
CA THR A 136 -31.45 -3.33 -0.04
C THR A 136 -31.75 -1.86 0.27
N LYS A 137 -30.83 -1.16 0.93
CA LYS A 137 -31.08 0.20 1.44
C LYS A 137 -30.49 1.31 0.58
N ILE A 138 -29.49 1.02 -0.25
CA ILE A 138 -28.71 2.01 -0.99
C ILE A 138 -28.83 1.72 -2.49
N LYS A 139 -29.06 2.76 -3.30
CA LYS A 139 -29.03 2.62 -4.77
C LYS A 139 -27.64 2.19 -5.24
N PHE A 140 -27.57 1.32 -6.25
CA PHE A 140 -26.30 0.76 -6.72
C PHE A 140 -25.27 1.81 -7.13
N LEU A 141 -25.69 2.85 -7.85
CA LEU A 141 -24.80 3.96 -8.25
C LEU A 141 -24.10 4.62 -7.04
N TYR A 142 -24.82 4.86 -5.95
CA TYR A 142 -24.22 5.44 -4.74
C TYR A 142 -23.29 4.48 -4.02
N ILE A 143 -23.57 3.17 -4.02
CA ILE A 143 -22.66 2.16 -3.49
C ILE A 143 -21.34 2.19 -4.25
N TYR A 144 -21.38 2.11 -5.57
CA TYR A 144 -20.18 2.15 -6.41
C TYR A 144 -19.41 3.46 -6.22
N LEU A 145 -20.08 4.62 -6.23
CA LEU A 145 -19.44 5.91 -6.03
C LEU A 145 -18.71 5.97 -4.68
N THR A 146 -19.38 5.53 -3.61
CA THR A 146 -18.81 5.51 -2.26
C THR A 146 -17.60 4.58 -2.19
N LEU A 147 -17.70 3.37 -2.76
CA LEU A 147 -16.59 2.42 -2.80
C LEU A 147 -15.40 2.95 -3.61
N TYR A 148 -15.62 3.57 -4.78
CA TYR A 148 -14.53 4.17 -5.56
C TYR A 148 -13.83 5.31 -4.83
N VAL A 149 -14.60 6.19 -4.17
CA VAL A 149 -14.04 7.28 -3.36
C VAL A 149 -13.23 6.71 -2.19
N LEU A 150 -13.73 5.69 -1.50
CA LEU A 150 -13.01 4.99 -0.43
C LEU A 150 -11.71 4.37 -0.92
N VAL A 151 -11.73 3.67 -2.06
CA VAL A 151 -10.53 3.10 -2.70
C VAL A 151 -9.52 4.19 -3.03
N PHE A 152 -9.95 5.29 -3.64
CA PHE A 152 -9.09 6.40 -4.01
C PHE A 152 -8.41 7.04 -2.80
N ILE A 153 -9.18 7.40 -1.77
CA ILE A 153 -8.66 7.98 -0.52
C ILE A 153 -7.69 7.02 0.15
N SER A 154 -8.04 5.72 0.22
CA SER A 154 -7.21 4.72 0.88
C SER A 154 -5.87 4.53 0.16
N LEU A 155 -5.88 4.45 -1.17
CA LEU A 155 -4.67 4.39 -1.98
C LEU A 155 -3.79 5.63 -1.77
N PHE A 156 -4.39 6.82 -1.70
CA PHE A 156 -3.67 8.06 -1.44
C PHE A 156 -2.90 7.99 -0.10
N PHE A 157 -3.56 7.61 1.01
CA PHE A 157 -2.92 7.54 2.32
C PHE A 157 -1.83 6.46 2.43
N ILE A 158 -2.02 5.33 1.75
CA ILE A 158 -1.02 4.24 1.72
C ILE A 158 0.20 4.67 0.88
N ALA A 159 -0.03 5.24 -0.31
CA ALA A 159 1.01 5.53 -1.29
C ALA A 159 1.70 6.89 -1.09
N ALA A 160 1.11 7.86 -0.37
CA ALA A 160 1.58 9.26 -0.28
C ALA A 160 3.08 9.43 0.03
N LYS A 161 3.67 8.58 0.88
CA LYS A 161 5.11 8.65 1.18
C LYS A 161 5.97 8.05 0.07
N GLY A 162 5.49 6.99 -0.58
CA GLY A 162 6.15 6.37 -1.72
C GLY A 162 6.18 7.32 -2.92
N THR A 163 5.02 7.90 -3.25
CA THR A 163 4.89 8.89 -4.33
C THR A 163 5.77 10.11 -4.08
N ARG A 164 5.78 10.68 -2.87
CA ARG A 164 6.65 11.81 -2.53
C ARG A 164 8.14 11.49 -2.70
N LYS A 165 8.58 10.30 -2.26
CA LYS A 165 9.99 9.88 -2.39
C LYS A 165 10.36 9.67 -3.86
N MET A 166 9.48 9.06 -4.64
CA MET A 166 9.67 8.84 -6.08
C MET A 166 9.77 10.17 -6.84
N ILE A 167 8.84 11.10 -6.62
CA ILE A 167 8.87 12.44 -7.23
C ILE A 167 10.16 13.18 -6.86
N THR A 168 10.57 13.16 -5.59
CA THR A 168 11.81 13.81 -5.14
C THR A 168 13.04 13.22 -5.82
N ASN A 169 13.09 11.90 -5.98
CA ASN A 169 14.19 11.23 -6.66
C ASN A 169 14.24 11.59 -8.16
N ILE A 170 13.09 11.64 -8.84
CA ILE A 170 13.00 12.06 -10.24
C ILE A 170 13.48 13.50 -10.42
N ILE A 171 13.06 14.42 -9.53
CA ILE A 171 13.51 15.82 -9.58
C ILE A 171 15.02 15.91 -9.37
N ARG A 172 15.58 15.18 -8.39
CA ARG A 172 17.03 15.14 -8.16
C ARG A 172 17.77 14.62 -9.38
N ALA A 173 17.33 13.51 -9.98
CA ALA A 173 17.94 12.93 -11.16
C ALA A 173 17.94 13.91 -12.35
N ARG A 174 16.82 14.62 -12.59
CA ARG A 174 16.75 15.67 -13.62
C ARG A 174 17.72 16.82 -13.37
N ARG A 175 17.84 17.28 -12.12
CA ARG A 175 18.80 18.35 -11.75
C ARG A 175 20.25 17.88 -11.93
N LEU A 176 20.56 16.64 -11.57
CA LEU A 176 21.87 16.05 -11.74
C LEU A 176 22.27 15.96 -13.22
N LYS A 177 21.33 15.50 -14.06
CA LYS A 177 21.55 15.41 -15.52
C LYS A 177 21.84 16.77 -16.15
N LYS A 178 21.08 17.81 -15.78
CA LYS A 178 21.34 19.19 -16.23
C LYS A 178 22.71 19.72 -15.79
N ARG A 179 23.14 19.43 -14.56
CA ARG A 179 24.47 19.83 -14.07
C ARG A 179 25.59 19.15 -14.84
N MET A 180 25.49 17.84 -15.09
CA MET A 180 26.50 17.13 -15.88
C MET A 180 26.57 17.61 -17.33
N GLU A 181 25.45 17.98 -17.94
CA GLU A 181 25.45 18.60 -19.28
C GLU A 181 26.13 19.98 -19.29
N GLN A 182 25.94 20.78 -18.23
CA GLN A 182 26.62 22.07 -18.08
C GLN A 182 28.13 21.89 -17.82
N GLU A 183 28.51 20.97 -16.95
CA GLU A 183 29.92 20.64 -16.69
C GLU A 183 30.63 20.13 -17.94
N ARG A 184 29.97 19.28 -18.75
CA ARG A 184 30.52 18.81 -20.04
C ARG A 184 30.74 19.94 -21.03
N LYS A 185 29.81 20.89 -21.13
CA LYS A 185 29.96 22.07 -22.01
C LYS A 185 31.10 22.97 -21.53
N ALA A 186 31.19 23.24 -20.23
CA ALA A 186 32.29 24.01 -19.65
C ALA A 186 33.66 23.34 -19.87
N LEU A 187 33.73 22.02 -19.75
CA LEU A 187 34.95 21.25 -20.07
C LEU A 187 35.34 21.36 -21.55
N GLN A 188 34.38 21.27 -22.48
CA GLN A 188 34.65 21.45 -23.90
C GLN A 188 35.12 22.87 -24.24
N GLU A 189 34.55 23.89 -23.59
CA GLU A 189 35.01 25.27 -23.75
C GLU A 189 36.43 25.47 -23.20
N GLN A 190 36.75 24.87 -22.05
CA GLN A 190 38.12 24.89 -21.52
C GLN A 190 39.13 24.23 -22.46
N ILE A 191 38.79 23.09 -23.05
CA ILE A 191 39.66 22.39 -24.01
C ILE A 191 39.91 23.27 -25.25
N ARG A 192 38.85 23.86 -25.84
CA ARG A 192 39.01 24.77 -26.99
C ARG A 192 39.86 25.99 -26.67
N LEU A 193 39.67 26.60 -25.50
CA LEU A 193 40.47 27.75 -25.09
C LEU A 193 41.94 27.36 -24.91
N MET A 194 42.22 26.17 -24.36
CA MET A 194 43.57 25.66 -24.19
C MET A 194 44.25 25.39 -25.54
N GLU A 195 43.55 24.79 -26.51
CA GLU A 195 44.05 24.60 -27.88
C GLU A 195 44.41 25.93 -28.56
N ILE A 196 43.54 26.95 -28.45
CA ILE A 196 43.80 28.29 -29.01
C ILE A 196 45.03 28.96 -28.37
N ILE A 197 45.21 28.77 -27.06
CA ILE A 197 46.40 29.28 -26.36
C ILE A 197 47.66 28.57 -26.84
N GLU A 198 47.61 27.25 -27.01
CA GLU A 198 48.74 26.45 -27.49
C GLU A 198 49.14 26.82 -28.94
N GLU A 199 48.17 27.04 -29.82
CA GLU A 199 48.41 27.53 -31.19
C GLU A 199 49.06 28.92 -31.19
N LYS A 200 48.57 29.84 -30.36
CA LYS A 200 49.18 31.18 -30.22
C LYS A 200 50.60 31.12 -29.66
N GLU A 201 50.88 30.21 -28.73
CA GLU A 201 52.25 30.01 -28.23
C GLU A 201 53.17 29.43 -29.31
N LYS A 202 52.69 28.51 -30.15
CA LYS A 202 53.46 27.99 -31.29
C LYS A 202 53.77 29.09 -32.31
N GLN A 203 52.77 29.91 -32.66
CA GLN A 203 52.96 31.05 -33.55
C GLN A 203 53.99 32.05 -32.99
N LYS A 204 53.90 32.40 -31.71
CA LYS A 204 54.91 33.27 -31.07
C LYS A 204 56.31 32.65 -31.07
N ARG A 205 56.45 31.34 -30.87
CA ARG A 205 57.76 30.66 -30.92
C ARG A 205 58.33 30.63 -32.33
N GLU A 206 57.49 30.51 -33.36
CA GLU A 206 57.91 30.58 -34.76
C GLU A 206 58.28 32.01 -35.18
N GLU A 207 57.53 33.01 -34.74
CA GLU A 207 57.85 34.43 -34.94
C GLU A 207 59.20 34.78 -34.29
N ILE A 208 59.44 34.35 -33.05
CA ILE A 208 60.73 34.54 -32.35
C ILE A 208 61.87 33.81 -33.08
N LYS A 209 61.62 32.62 -33.65
CA LYS A 209 62.63 31.90 -34.45
C LYS A 209 62.98 32.64 -35.74
N ASN A 210 62.00 33.22 -36.41
CA ASN A 210 62.20 34.01 -37.63
C ASN A 210 62.89 35.35 -37.33
N ASP A 211 62.62 35.99 -36.19
CA ASP A 211 63.28 37.24 -35.77
C ASP A 211 64.74 37.03 -35.30
N ILE A 212 65.11 35.83 -34.85
CA ILE A 212 66.49 35.50 -34.43
C ILE A 212 67.39 35.10 -35.61
N GLY A 213 66.84 34.93 -36.82
CA GLY A 213 67.64 34.77 -38.05
C GLY A 213 68.50 33.51 -38.08
N ILE A 214 67.86 32.33 -38.10
CA ILE A 214 68.46 31.08 -38.59
C ILE A 214 67.70 30.63 -39.83
#